data_AF-A0A183G205-F1
#
_entry.id   AF-A0A183G205-F1
#
_cell.length_a   1.000
_cell.length_b   1.000
_cell.length_c   1.000
_cell.angle_alpha   90.00
_cell.angle_beta   90.00
_cell.angle_gamma   90.00
#
_symmetry.space_group_name_H-M   'P 1'
#
loop_
_entity.id
_entity.type
_entity.pdbx_description
1 polymer ?
#
loop_
_entity_poly.entity_id
_entity_poly.type
_entity_poly.pdbx_seq_one_letter_code
_entity_poly.pdbx_strand_id
1 'polypeptide(L)'
;MKKPKDGDKWVIETNRLTIYDVRKGIHGKGDNAVYQCKAENKHGYVWTNFYLNLLAFKPQLLTDAGEVEAVAGQSVTLECKFFASPNAVITWASPVLQGVAHNVIPANPHGVGKLVIPNVTPEAEGEYECTGSNKYGQAKGAAKLLVRKATRLEPFRRSEEVKIAGETIRLPCEATPDERYAS
;
A
#
# COMPACT_ATOMS: atom_id res chain seq x y z
N MET A 1 -35.73 -0.89 -18.94
CA MET A 1 -34.93 0.07 -18.14
C MET A 1 -34.02 0.80 -19.10
N LYS A 2 -34.03 2.13 -19.11
CA LYS A 2 -33.06 2.89 -19.91
C LYS A 2 -31.65 2.66 -19.37
N LYS A 3 -30.67 2.52 -20.26
CA LYS A 3 -29.25 2.47 -19.90
C LYS A 3 -28.78 3.90 -19.57
N PRO A 4 -27.80 4.05 -18.68
CA PRO A 4 -27.09 5.32 -18.51
C PRO A 4 -26.59 5.85 -19.85
N LYS A 5 -26.49 7.18 -19.97
CA LYS A 5 -25.73 7.78 -21.06
C LYS A 5 -24.27 7.37 -20.93
N ASP A 6 -23.53 7.44 -22.03
CA ASP A 6 -22.13 7.06 -22.03
C ASP A 6 -21.34 7.90 -21.00
N GLY A 7 -20.66 7.22 -20.07
CA GLY A 7 -19.95 7.84 -18.93
C GLY A 7 -20.77 8.07 -17.65
N ASP A 8 -22.11 8.01 -17.69
CA ASP A 8 -22.94 8.16 -16.50
C ASP A 8 -23.14 6.83 -15.76
N LYS A 9 -23.21 6.88 -14.43
CA LYS A 9 -23.54 5.72 -13.57
C LYS A 9 -24.98 5.75 -13.04
N TRP A 10 -25.81 6.65 -13.55
CA TRP A 10 -27.16 6.83 -13.04
C TRP A 10 -28.11 7.24 -14.16
N VAL A 11 -29.41 7.05 -13.93
CA VAL A 11 -30.50 7.43 -14.85
C VAL A 11 -31.63 8.02 -14.04
N ILE A 12 -32.19 9.15 -14.50
CA ILE A 12 -33.44 9.70 -13.97
C ILE A 12 -34.56 9.47 -15.00
N GLU A 13 -35.61 8.76 -14.60
CA GLU A 13 -36.82 8.51 -15.38
C GLU A 13 -38.03 9.10 -14.66
N THR A 14 -38.54 10.24 -15.15
CA THR A 14 -39.73 10.96 -14.62
C THR A 14 -39.66 11.28 -13.12
N ASN A 15 -39.92 10.28 -12.27
CA ASN A 15 -39.96 10.37 -10.82
C ASN A 15 -39.00 9.40 -10.10
N ARG A 16 -38.10 8.73 -10.84
CA ARG A 16 -37.18 7.72 -10.30
C ARG A 16 -35.73 8.00 -10.68
N LEU A 17 -34.86 8.14 -9.69
CA LEU A 17 -33.41 8.08 -9.83
C LEU A 17 -32.93 6.63 -9.62
N THR A 18 -32.19 6.09 -10.58
CA THR A 18 -31.50 4.80 -10.47
C THR A 18 -30.00 5.06 -10.50
N ILE A 19 -29.26 4.60 -9.49
CA ILE A 19 -27.79 4.68 -9.43
C ILE A 19 -27.25 3.26 -9.54
N TYR A 20 -26.33 3.04 -10.47
CA TYR A 20 -25.64 1.78 -10.71
C TYR A 20 -24.30 1.77 -9.97
N ASP A 21 -23.86 0.59 -9.54
CA ASP A 21 -22.58 0.36 -8.86
C ASP A 21 -22.30 1.34 -7.72
N VAL A 22 -23.25 1.45 -6.79
CA VAL A 22 -23.19 2.35 -5.64
C VAL A 22 -21.95 2.07 -4.79
N ARG A 23 -21.11 3.08 -4.55
CA ARG A 23 -19.81 2.94 -3.86
C ARG A 23 -19.74 3.78 -2.59
N LYS A 24 -19.16 3.19 -1.54
CA LYS A 24 -18.59 3.98 -0.44
C LYS A 24 -17.30 4.60 -0.97
N GLY A 25 -17.28 5.91 -1.10
CA GLY A 25 -16.08 6.65 -1.48
C GLY A 25 -15.32 7.14 -0.27
N ILE A 26 -14.05 7.42 -0.48
CA ILE A 26 -13.16 8.02 0.49
C ILE A 26 -13.20 9.54 0.27
N HIS A 27 -13.22 10.34 1.34
CA HIS A 27 -13.27 11.81 1.28
C HIS A 27 -14.40 12.38 0.39
N GLY A 28 -15.61 11.82 0.46
CA GLY A 28 -16.79 12.35 -0.25
C GLY A 28 -16.91 11.98 -1.73
N LYS A 29 -15.97 11.21 -2.30
CA LYS A 29 -16.05 10.72 -3.71
C LYS A 29 -17.01 9.54 -3.92
N GLY A 30 -17.92 9.31 -2.99
CA GLY A 30 -18.83 8.16 -2.98
C GLY A 30 -20.27 8.55 -3.20
N ASP A 31 -21.15 7.55 -3.20
CA ASP A 31 -22.60 7.75 -3.35
C ASP A 31 -23.31 8.02 -2.02
N ASN A 32 -22.55 8.09 -0.92
CA ASN A 32 -23.10 8.39 0.40
C ASN A 32 -23.41 9.87 0.48
N ALA A 33 -24.68 10.20 0.36
CA ALA A 33 -25.15 11.56 0.24
C ALA A 33 -26.62 11.66 0.63
N VAL A 34 -27.08 12.90 0.76
CA VAL A 34 -28.51 13.22 0.80
C VAL A 34 -28.95 13.55 -0.63
N TYR A 35 -29.84 12.72 -1.16
CA TYR A 35 -30.47 12.95 -2.46
C TYR A 35 -31.77 13.72 -2.24
N GLN A 36 -32.07 14.68 -3.11
CA GLN A 36 -33.29 15.48 -3.00
C GLN A 36 -34.18 15.27 -4.21
N CYS A 37 -35.46 14.98 -3.96
CA CYS A 37 -36.49 15.02 -4.98
C CYS A 37 -37.23 16.34 -4.86
N LYS A 38 -37.07 17.23 -5.85
CA LYS A 38 -37.73 18.53 -5.93
C LYS A 38 -38.84 18.46 -6.99
N ALA A 39 -40.05 18.88 -6.61
CA ALA A 39 -41.18 19.06 -7.51
C ALA A 39 -41.57 20.54 -7.54
N GLU A 40 -41.90 21.07 -8.71
CA GLU A 40 -42.14 22.49 -8.93
C GLU A 40 -43.32 22.71 -9.87
N ASN A 41 -44.12 23.73 -9.59
CA ASN A 41 -45.17 24.23 -10.47
C ASN A 41 -45.15 25.78 -10.49
N LYS A 42 -46.07 26.39 -11.24
CA LYS A 42 -46.17 27.86 -11.38
C LYS A 42 -46.42 28.63 -10.06
N HIS A 43 -46.71 27.94 -8.97
CA HIS A 43 -47.02 28.52 -7.66
C HIS A 43 -45.96 28.22 -6.60
N GLY A 44 -44.87 27.53 -6.95
CA GLY A 44 -43.76 27.26 -6.04
C GLY A 44 -43.21 25.85 -6.19
N TYR A 45 -42.38 25.46 -5.22
CA TYR A 45 -41.72 24.16 -5.21
C TYR A 45 -41.75 23.52 -3.82
N VAL A 46 -41.71 22.21 -3.81
CA VAL A 46 -41.58 21.38 -2.61
C VAL A 46 -40.47 20.36 -2.85
N TRP A 47 -39.86 19.87 -1.78
CA TRP A 47 -38.84 18.83 -1.90
C TRP A 47 -38.87 17.88 -0.71
N THR A 48 -38.29 16.71 -0.91
CA THR A 48 -38.04 15.73 0.15
C THR A 48 -36.63 15.16 0.04
N ASN A 49 -36.10 14.70 1.16
CA ASN A 49 -34.74 14.18 1.29
C ASN A 49 -34.75 12.66 1.37
N PHE A 50 -33.77 12.03 0.72
CA PHE A 50 -33.44 10.62 0.83
C PHE A 50 -31.99 10.47 1.31
N TYR A 51 -31.78 9.77 2.42
CA TYR A 51 -30.46 9.61 3.03
C TYR A 51 -29.86 8.26 2.63
N LEU A 52 -28.81 8.27 1.81
CA LEU A 52 -28.12 7.03 1.43
C LEU A 52 -26.88 6.82 2.29
N ASN A 53 -26.97 5.85 3.21
CA ASN A 53 -25.87 5.44 4.08
C ASN A 53 -25.41 4.02 3.74
N LEU A 54 -24.24 3.90 3.13
CA LEU A 54 -23.57 2.62 2.91
C LEU A 54 -22.68 2.32 4.11
N LEU A 55 -23.03 1.29 4.86
CA LEU A 55 -22.31 0.88 6.07
C LEU A 55 -21.41 -0.34 5.83
N ALA A 56 -21.64 -1.06 4.74
CA ALA A 56 -20.95 -2.30 4.40
C ALA A 56 -20.46 -2.24 2.94
N PHE A 57 -19.21 -2.61 2.72
CA PHE A 57 -18.57 -2.54 1.40
C PHE A 57 -17.31 -3.43 1.36
N LYS A 58 -16.96 -3.88 0.14
CA LYS A 58 -15.74 -4.65 -0.10
C LYS A 58 -14.49 -3.82 0.17
N PRO A 59 -13.34 -4.45 0.46
CA PRO A 59 -12.09 -3.73 0.67
C PRO A 59 -11.70 -2.89 -0.55
N GLN A 60 -11.12 -1.73 -0.29
CA GLN A 60 -10.49 -0.84 -1.26
C GLN A 60 -9.07 -0.57 -0.78
N LEU A 61 -8.07 -0.75 -1.65
CA LEU A 61 -6.69 -0.42 -1.31
C LEU A 61 -6.59 1.10 -1.07
N LEU A 62 -6.04 1.49 0.08
CA LEU A 62 -5.68 2.88 0.36
C LEU A 62 -4.20 3.12 0.05
N THR A 63 -3.34 2.28 0.63
CA THR A 63 -1.89 2.33 0.45
C THR A 63 -1.32 0.92 0.53
N ASP A 64 -0.30 0.65 -0.25
CA ASP A 64 0.56 -0.53 -0.15
C ASP A 64 2.01 -0.08 0.13
N ALA A 65 2.93 -1.03 0.22
CA ALA A 65 4.32 -0.74 0.58
C ALA A 65 5.12 -0.16 -0.59
N GLY A 66 4.70 -0.42 -1.84
CA GLY A 66 5.44 -0.01 -3.03
C GLY A 66 6.82 -0.67 -3.08
N GLU A 67 7.85 0.07 -3.50
CA GLU A 67 9.24 -0.40 -3.47
C GLU A 67 9.88 -0.07 -2.10
N VAL A 68 10.42 -1.09 -1.44
CA VAL A 68 11.05 -1.00 -0.12
C VAL A 68 12.46 -1.56 -0.23
N GLU A 69 13.44 -0.78 0.24
CA GLU A 69 14.82 -1.25 0.36
C GLU A 69 15.12 -1.67 1.79
N ALA A 70 15.87 -2.77 1.95
CA ALA A 70 16.33 -3.25 3.23
C ALA A 70 17.79 -3.69 3.16
N VAL A 71 18.54 -3.50 4.24
CA VAL A 71 19.92 -3.99 4.33
C VAL A 71 19.91 -5.42 4.87
N ALA A 72 20.62 -6.32 4.20
CA ALA A 72 20.79 -7.70 4.63
C ALA A 72 21.26 -7.76 6.10
N GLY A 73 20.62 -8.61 6.90
CA GLY A 73 20.85 -8.65 8.35
C GLY A 73 19.82 -7.87 9.18
N GLN A 74 19.14 -6.87 8.60
CA GLN A 74 18.18 -6.02 9.32
C GLN A 74 16.74 -6.53 9.22
N SER A 75 15.85 -6.00 10.03
CA SER A 75 14.42 -6.30 9.91
C SER A 75 13.74 -5.35 8.92
N VAL A 76 12.85 -5.88 8.08
CA VAL A 76 12.01 -5.09 7.18
C VAL A 76 10.53 -5.36 7.46
N THR A 77 9.71 -4.33 7.28
CA THR A 77 8.25 -4.39 7.43
C THR A 77 7.58 -3.88 6.17
N LEU A 78 6.78 -4.74 5.53
CA LEU A 78 5.89 -4.37 4.43
C LEU A 78 4.50 -4.11 5.01
N GLU A 79 3.83 -3.05 4.56
CA GLU A 79 2.55 -2.61 5.09
C GLU A 79 1.52 -2.44 3.97
N CYS A 80 0.28 -2.87 4.23
CA CYS A 80 -0.86 -2.53 3.40
C CYS A 80 -2.01 -2.00 4.25
N LYS A 81 -2.75 -1.04 3.69
CA LYS A 81 -3.91 -0.43 4.30
C LYS A 81 -5.12 -0.54 3.40
N PHE A 82 -6.21 -1.09 3.93
CA PHE A 82 -7.47 -1.22 3.22
C PHE A 82 -8.58 -0.44 3.91
N PHE A 83 -9.41 0.24 3.11
CA PHE A 83 -10.68 0.78 3.54
C PHE A 83 -11.77 -0.27 3.32
N ALA A 84 -12.36 -0.79 4.39
CA ALA A 84 -13.33 -1.88 4.33
C ALA A 84 -14.35 -1.80 5.47
N SER A 85 -15.55 -2.32 5.24
CA SER A 85 -16.52 -2.60 6.32
C SER A 85 -17.33 -3.86 6.01
N PRO A 86 -17.23 -4.93 6.82
CA PRO A 86 -16.34 -5.13 7.96
C PRO A 86 -14.85 -4.98 7.64
N ASN A 87 -14.04 -4.82 8.68
CA ASN A 87 -12.59 -4.72 8.55
C ASN A 87 -12.03 -5.92 7.78
N ALA A 88 -11.03 -5.66 6.93
CA ALA A 88 -10.49 -6.69 6.04
C ALA A 88 -9.55 -7.63 6.81
N VAL A 89 -9.62 -8.93 6.51
CA VAL A 89 -8.55 -9.86 6.84
C VAL A 89 -7.46 -9.69 5.79
N ILE A 90 -6.23 -9.44 6.22
CA ILE A 90 -5.09 -9.19 5.34
C ILE A 90 -4.18 -10.41 5.31
N THR A 91 -3.93 -10.94 4.12
CA THR A 91 -2.98 -12.03 3.86
C THR A 91 -1.87 -11.57 2.93
N TRP A 92 -0.74 -12.29 2.95
CA TRP A 92 0.43 -12.00 2.13
C TRP A 92 0.81 -13.21 1.29
N ALA A 93 1.22 -12.98 0.06
CA ALA A 93 1.67 -14.01 -0.87
C ALA A 93 2.94 -13.55 -1.59
N SER A 94 3.89 -14.46 -1.75
CA SER A 94 5.09 -14.29 -2.56
C SER A 94 5.73 -15.67 -2.79
N PRO A 95 6.33 -15.94 -3.96
CA PRO A 95 7.08 -17.17 -4.18
C PRO A 95 8.20 -17.39 -3.17
N VAL A 96 8.81 -16.32 -2.64
CA VAL A 96 9.96 -16.42 -1.71
C VAL A 96 9.54 -16.64 -0.25
N LEU A 97 8.28 -16.41 0.12
CA LEU A 97 7.82 -16.51 1.52
C LEU A 97 7.94 -17.92 2.12
N GLN A 98 7.93 -18.97 1.30
CA GLN A 98 8.06 -20.35 1.79
C GLN A 98 9.44 -20.64 2.39
N GLY A 99 10.49 -19.93 1.93
CA GLY A 99 11.87 -20.10 2.40
C GLY A 99 12.33 -19.03 3.38
N VAL A 100 11.48 -18.05 3.70
CA VAL A 100 11.84 -16.86 4.49
C VAL A 100 11.08 -16.86 5.80
N ALA A 101 11.81 -16.78 6.92
CA ALA A 101 11.20 -16.59 8.23
C ALA A 101 10.48 -15.23 8.28
N HIS A 102 9.20 -15.24 8.66
CA HIS A 102 8.38 -14.03 8.65
C HIS A 102 7.25 -14.11 9.67
N ASN A 103 6.72 -12.94 10.05
CA ASN A 103 5.57 -12.79 10.93
C ASN A 103 4.52 -11.92 10.24
N VAL A 104 3.28 -12.40 10.18
CA VAL A 104 2.14 -11.61 9.70
C VAL A 104 1.43 -10.99 10.91
N ILE A 105 1.35 -9.66 10.91
CA ILE A 105 0.57 -8.90 11.89
C ILE A 105 -0.81 -8.61 11.27
N PRO A 106 -1.91 -9.10 11.88
CA PRO A 106 -3.26 -8.90 11.37
C PRO A 106 -3.64 -7.42 11.25
N ALA A 107 -4.72 -7.17 10.48
CA ALA A 107 -5.26 -5.83 10.31
C ALA A 107 -5.70 -5.21 11.65
N ASN A 108 -5.19 -4.03 11.96
CA ASN A 108 -5.66 -3.23 13.09
C ASN A 108 -7.01 -2.55 12.78
N PRO A 109 -7.66 -1.85 13.73
CA PRO A 109 -8.95 -1.17 13.49
C PRO A 109 -8.93 -0.08 12.40
N HIS A 110 -7.75 0.40 12.00
CA HIS A 110 -7.57 1.35 10.91
C HIS A 110 -7.34 0.66 9.54
N GLY A 111 -7.49 -0.66 9.48
CA GLY A 111 -7.35 -1.46 8.27
C GLY A 111 -5.89 -1.68 7.83
N VAL A 112 -4.92 -1.48 8.74
CA VAL A 112 -3.49 -1.64 8.47
C VAL A 112 -3.01 -3.03 8.89
N GLY A 113 -2.46 -3.80 7.97
CA GLY A 113 -1.82 -5.10 8.23
C GLY A 113 -0.38 -5.11 7.75
N LYS A 114 0.46 -5.94 8.37
CA LYS A 114 1.91 -5.92 8.15
C LYS A 114 2.51 -7.31 7.95
N LEU A 115 3.56 -7.39 7.14
CA LEU A 115 4.45 -8.53 7.03
C LEU A 115 5.84 -8.11 7.52
N VAL A 116 6.33 -8.77 8.56
CA VAL A 116 7.63 -8.48 9.16
C VAL A 116 8.58 -9.63 8.84
N ILE A 117 9.70 -9.32 8.20
CA ILE A 117 10.78 -10.27 7.93
C ILE A 117 11.94 -9.89 8.87
N PRO A 118 12.16 -10.62 9.97
CA PRO A 118 13.31 -10.41 10.83
C PRO A 118 14.57 -10.95 10.13
N ASN A 119 15.68 -10.20 10.19
CA ASN A 119 16.96 -10.61 9.61
C ASN A 119 16.86 -10.98 8.11
N VAL A 120 16.56 -9.98 7.28
CA VAL A 120 16.35 -10.14 5.84
C VAL A 120 17.63 -10.66 5.16
N THR A 121 17.46 -11.64 4.28
CA THR A 121 18.54 -12.22 3.47
C THR A 121 18.30 -11.89 1.99
N PRO A 122 19.31 -12.00 1.11
CA PRO A 122 19.13 -11.75 -0.33
C PRO A 122 18.04 -12.60 -0.98
N GLU A 123 17.73 -13.78 -0.44
CA GLU A 123 16.68 -14.68 -0.93
C GLU A 123 15.26 -14.15 -0.66
N ALA A 124 15.11 -13.17 0.25
CA ALA A 124 13.85 -12.47 0.46
C ALA A 124 13.62 -11.34 -0.55
N GLU A 125 14.57 -11.05 -1.45
CA GLU A 125 14.36 -10.08 -2.52
C GLU A 125 13.28 -10.57 -3.49
N GLY A 126 12.32 -9.72 -3.84
CA GLY A 126 11.27 -10.10 -4.79
C GLY A 126 9.98 -9.31 -4.67
N GLU A 127 8.97 -9.79 -5.37
CA GLU A 127 7.62 -9.23 -5.37
C GLU A 127 6.72 -9.93 -4.35
N TYR A 128 5.90 -9.12 -3.68
CA TYR A 128 4.97 -9.52 -2.65
C TYR A 128 3.60 -8.92 -2.97
N GLU A 129 2.55 -9.69 -2.70
CA GLU A 129 1.16 -9.24 -2.84
C GLU A 129 0.46 -9.32 -1.48
N CYS A 130 -0.17 -8.22 -1.07
CA CYS A 130 -1.08 -8.22 0.07
C CYS A 130 -2.52 -8.27 -0.42
N THR A 131 -3.34 -9.15 0.14
CA THR A 131 -4.77 -9.26 -0.18
C THR A 131 -5.61 -8.94 1.05
N GLY A 132 -6.40 -7.87 0.96
CA GLY A 132 -7.43 -7.54 1.94
C GLY A 132 -8.77 -8.17 1.52
N SER A 133 -9.37 -8.97 2.39
CA SER A 133 -10.60 -9.71 2.10
C SER A 133 -11.68 -9.52 3.17
N ASN A 134 -12.94 -9.42 2.74
CA ASN A 134 -14.11 -9.54 3.62
C ASN A 134 -15.25 -10.26 2.88
N LYS A 135 -16.40 -10.45 3.54
CA LYS A 135 -17.54 -11.17 2.96
C LYS A 135 -18.15 -10.54 1.69
N TYR A 136 -17.76 -9.32 1.33
CA TYR A 136 -18.24 -8.61 0.14
C TYR A 136 -17.23 -8.60 -1.02
N GLY A 137 -16.02 -9.13 -0.80
CA GLY A 137 -15.00 -9.27 -1.84
C GLY A 137 -13.60 -8.99 -1.32
N GLN A 138 -12.70 -8.69 -2.26
CA GLN A 138 -11.28 -8.49 -1.99
C GLN A 138 -10.69 -7.33 -2.79
N ALA A 139 -9.58 -6.79 -2.28
CA ALA A 139 -8.68 -5.91 -2.99
C ALA A 139 -7.24 -6.32 -2.72
N LYS A 140 -6.34 -5.95 -3.63
CA LYS A 140 -4.93 -6.34 -3.61
C LYS A 140 -4.05 -5.10 -3.64
N GLY A 141 -2.88 -5.18 -3.03
CA GLY A 141 -1.79 -4.21 -3.11
C GLY A 141 -0.47 -4.92 -3.38
N ALA A 142 0.52 -4.16 -3.84
CA ALA A 142 1.81 -4.69 -4.27
C ALA A 142 2.94 -4.16 -3.39
N ALA A 143 3.98 -4.97 -3.25
CA ALA A 143 5.23 -4.58 -2.61
C ALA A 143 6.41 -5.23 -3.34
N LYS A 144 7.51 -4.50 -3.50
CA LYS A 144 8.75 -4.98 -4.08
C LYS A 144 9.86 -4.73 -3.08
N LEU A 145 10.45 -5.81 -2.56
CA LEU A 145 11.54 -5.74 -1.60
C LEU A 145 12.86 -5.85 -2.35
N LEU A 146 13.75 -4.88 -2.15
CA LEU A 146 15.13 -4.88 -2.64
C LEU A 146 16.09 -5.06 -1.47
N VAL A 147 16.96 -6.07 -1.53
CA VAL A 147 17.86 -6.40 -0.42
C VAL A 147 19.28 -5.96 -0.76
N ARG A 148 19.79 -5.02 0.02
CA ARG A 148 21.09 -4.36 -0.16
C ARG A 148 22.15 -5.01 0.72
N LYS A 149 23.39 -5.06 0.23
CA LYS A 149 24.54 -5.40 1.07
C LYS A 149 25.08 -4.13 1.74
N ALA A 150 25.43 -4.24 3.02
CA ALA A 150 26.10 -3.15 3.71
C ALA A 150 27.50 -2.92 3.09
N THR A 151 27.86 -1.67 2.84
CA THR A 151 29.24 -1.33 2.46
C THR A 151 30.17 -1.60 3.63
N ARG A 152 31.29 -2.28 3.36
CA ARG A 152 32.31 -2.59 4.37
C ARG A 152 33.60 -1.87 4.04
N LEU A 153 34.22 -1.26 5.04
CA LEU A 153 35.58 -0.76 4.94
C LEU A 153 36.53 -1.84 5.44
N GLU A 154 37.55 -2.13 4.65
CA GLU A 154 38.62 -3.00 5.09
C GLU A 154 39.53 -2.23 6.04
N PRO A 155 39.85 -2.80 7.22
CA PRO A 155 40.70 -2.13 8.18
C PRO A 155 42.11 -1.94 7.63
N PHE A 156 42.75 -0.82 7.99
CA PHE A 156 44.16 -0.62 7.66
C PHE A 156 45.02 -1.77 8.19
N ARG A 157 45.98 -2.23 7.37
CA ARG A 157 46.95 -3.26 7.79
C ARG A 157 47.80 -2.82 8.98
N ARG A 158 48.01 -1.51 9.14
CA ARG A 158 48.66 -0.87 10.30
C ARG A 158 47.90 0.39 10.64
N SER A 159 47.59 0.60 11.92
CA SER A 159 46.89 1.79 12.42
C SER A 159 47.78 3.00 12.59
N GLU A 160 49.10 2.81 12.57
CA GLU A 160 50.10 3.86 12.79
C GLU A 160 51.31 3.64 11.88
N GLU A 161 51.88 4.73 11.35
CA GLU A 161 53.10 4.72 10.55
C GLU A 161 53.95 5.96 10.87
N VAL A 162 55.24 5.78 11.12
CA VAL A 162 56.18 6.88 11.39
C VAL A 162 56.97 7.17 10.12
N LYS A 163 57.02 8.45 9.72
CA LYS A 163 57.73 8.94 8.54
C LYS A 163 58.55 10.18 8.87
N ILE A 164 59.61 10.40 8.10
CA ILE A 164 60.39 11.63 8.18
C ILE A 164 59.69 12.72 7.35
N ALA A 165 59.73 13.97 7.81
CA ALA A 165 59.17 15.09 7.07
C ALA A 165 59.79 15.19 5.66
N GLY A 166 58.95 15.13 4.63
CA GLY A 166 59.34 15.10 3.22
C GLY A 166 59.22 13.74 2.54
N GLU A 167 58.99 12.65 3.28
CA GLU A 167 58.73 11.33 2.71
C GLU A 167 57.27 11.18 2.22
N THR A 168 57.08 10.44 1.13
CA THR A 168 55.74 10.10 0.62
C THR A 168 55.12 8.96 1.41
N ILE A 169 53.93 9.19 1.98
CA ILE A 169 53.09 8.16 2.60
C ILE A 169 51.95 7.73 1.66
N ARG A 170 51.52 6.46 1.75
CA ARG A 170 50.34 5.94 1.05
C ARG A 170 49.46 5.19 2.04
N LEU A 171 48.23 5.67 2.20
CA LEU A 171 47.23 5.08 3.09
C LEU A 171 46.12 4.48 2.22
N PRO A 172 46.21 3.19 1.84
CA PRO A 172 45.18 2.57 1.01
C PRO A 172 43.87 2.46 1.81
N CYS A 173 42.77 2.95 1.22
CA CYS A 173 41.42 2.82 1.75
C CYS A 173 40.65 1.87 0.84
N GLU A 174 40.51 0.62 1.28
CA GLU A 174 39.80 -0.41 0.52
C GLU A 174 38.37 -0.53 1.07
N ALA A 175 37.38 -0.48 0.17
CA ALA A 175 35.98 -0.60 0.51
C ALA A 175 35.31 -1.65 -0.39
N THR A 176 34.43 -2.44 0.19
CA THR A 176 33.58 -3.41 -0.50
C THR A 176 32.14 -2.88 -0.50
N PRO A 177 31.68 -2.22 -1.59
CA PRO A 177 30.30 -1.73 -1.71
C PRO A 177 29.32 -2.85 -2.11
N ASP A 178 28.03 -2.51 -2.19
CA ASP A 178 27.08 -3.34 -2.92
C ASP A 178 27.33 -3.19 -4.43
N GLU A 179 27.88 -4.23 -5.05
CA GLU A 179 28.27 -4.25 -6.47
C GLU A 179 27.12 -3.90 -7.42
N ARG A 180 25.85 -4.10 -7.01
CA ARG A 180 24.69 -3.75 -7.84
C ARG A 180 24.51 -2.23 -8.02
N TYR A 181 25.21 -1.42 -7.22
CA TYR A 181 25.10 0.05 -7.19
C TYR A 181 26.45 0.76 -7.02
N ALA A 182 27.56 0.05 -7.17
CA ALA A 182 28.88 0.68 -7.19
C ALA A 182 29.03 1.51 -8.48
N SER A 183 29.12 2.83 -8.35
CA SER A 183 29.43 3.78 -9.43
C SER A 183 30.94 3.89 -9.65
#